data_AF-A0A836B1C0-F1
#
_entry.id   AF-A0A836B1C0-F1
#
_cell.length_a   1.000
_cell.length_b   1.000
_cell.length_c   1.000
_cell.angle_alpha   90.00
_cell.angle_beta   90.00
_cell.angle_gamma   90.00
#
_symmetry.space_group_name_H-M   'P 1'
#
loop_
_entity.id
_entity.type
_entity.pdbx_description
1 polymer ?
#
loop_
_entity_poly.entity_id
_entity_poly.type
_entity_poly.pdbx_seq_one_letter_code
_entity_poly.pdbx_strand_id
1 'polypeptide(L)'
;MYRRWQKDAVDKYRTLESFNTFLSRLTPLTGPNVLRACDPADLYSVLSALHSKDRKPELQVNQNPGFYYFLADAVQPPGSEAAGVDMGVTVPTGGGEAPAVAAGPVRREAVIPVSSKCTLLTTDLLAQMFKLEAHPNVSHILLAIVDDDGSASLVRVFNYIQPPFEGPETLPPLDTEGGAVGGESDDD
;
A
#
# COMPACT_ATOMS: atom_id res chain seq x y z
N MET A 1 -23.73 -9.76 -23.32
CA MET A 1 -23.71 -9.48 -21.87
C MET A 1 -22.70 -8.38 -21.61
N TYR A 2 -23.15 -7.16 -21.28
CA TYR A 2 -22.23 -6.11 -20.81
C TYR A 2 -21.85 -6.41 -19.36
N ARG A 3 -20.55 -6.53 -19.07
CA ARG A 3 -20.06 -6.75 -17.70
C ARG A 3 -20.29 -5.48 -16.88
N ARG A 4 -20.71 -5.60 -15.61
CA ARG A 4 -21.10 -4.47 -14.74
C ARG A 4 -20.06 -3.33 -14.69
N TRP A 5 -18.77 -3.65 -14.73
CA TRP A 5 -17.68 -2.66 -14.72
C TRP A 5 -17.62 -1.77 -15.97
N GLN A 6 -18.20 -2.19 -17.11
CA GLN A 6 -18.27 -1.35 -18.32
C GLN A 6 -19.31 -0.23 -18.20
N LYS A 7 -20.30 -0.35 -17.31
CA LYS A 7 -21.42 0.61 -17.23
C LYS A 7 -21.10 1.83 -16.38
N ASP A 8 -20.33 1.66 -15.31
CA ASP A 8 -19.91 2.74 -14.39
C ASP A 8 -18.68 3.52 -14.89
N ALA A 9 -18.10 3.05 -16.00
CA ALA A 9 -16.82 3.47 -16.54
C ALA A 9 -16.90 4.46 -17.71
N VAL A 10 -18.04 4.49 -18.43
CA VAL A 10 -18.13 5.16 -19.74
C VAL A 10 -17.82 6.65 -19.64
N ASP A 11 -18.33 7.33 -18.62
CA ASP A 11 -18.04 8.75 -18.40
C ASP A 11 -16.65 8.97 -17.77
N LYS A 12 -16.20 8.01 -16.95
CA LYS A 12 -14.92 8.10 -16.23
C LYS A 12 -13.70 7.96 -17.11
N TYR A 13 -13.81 7.32 -18.28
CA TYR A 13 -12.68 7.19 -19.21
C TYR A 13 -12.63 8.29 -20.26
N ARG A 14 -13.62 9.19 -20.32
CA ARG A 14 -13.69 10.23 -21.36
C ARG A 14 -12.53 11.23 -21.28
N THR A 15 -12.00 11.48 -20.08
CA THR A 15 -10.85 12.36 -19.85
C THR A 15 -9.52 11.60 -19.81
N LEU A 16 -9.55 10.27 -19.88
CA LEU A 16 -8.33 9.47 -19.90
C LEU A 16 -7.63 9.67 -21.25
N GLU A 17 -6.34 9.96 -21.21
CA GLU A 17 -5.53 10.10 -22.43
C GLU A 17 -5.48 8.78 -23.21
N SER A 18 -5.29 8.85 -24.53
CA SER A 18 -5.13 7.64 -25.35
C SER A 18 -3.82 6.90 -25.06
N PHE A 19 -3.79 5.59 -25.30
CA PHE A 19 -2.56 4.79 -25.14
C PHE A 19 -1.38 5.33 -25.95
N ASN A 20 -1.61 5.81 -27.18
CA ASN A 20 -0.55 6.36 -28.02
C ASN A 20 0.01 7.67 -27.46
N THR A 21 -0.87 8.52 -26.92
CA THR A 21 -0.47 9.75 -26.22
C THR A 21 0.38 9.40 -25.00
N PHE A 22 -0.09 8.45 -24.19
CA PHE A 22 0.63 7.96 -23.03
C PHE A 22 2.02 7.43 -23.39
N LEU A 23 2.09 6.55 -24.40
CA LEU A 23 3.33 5.93 -24.88
C LEU A 23 4.35 6.97 -25.33
N SER A 24 3.90 8.05 -25.98
CA SER A 24 4.79 9.13 -26.44
C SER A 24 5.48 9.91 -25.30
N ARG A 25 4.96 9.80 -24.07
CA ARG A 25 5.52 10.46 -22.88
C ARG A 25 6.53 9.58 -22.14
N LEU A 26 6.65 8.29 -22.50
CA LEU A 26 7.54 7.36 -21.82
C LEU A 26 8.98 7.56 -22.30
N THR A 27 9.87 7.96 -21.40
CA THR A 27 11.30 8.02 -21.66
C THR A 27 11.91 6.63 -21.49
N PRO A 28 12.51 6.01 -22.53
CA PRO A 28 13.04 4.65 -22.44
C PRO A 28 13.99 4.46 -21.25
N LEU A 29 13.71 3.44 -20.43
CA LEU A 29 14.60 3.05 -19.35
C LEU A 29 15.76 2.24 -19.92
N THR A 30 16.98 2.67 -19.63
CA THR A 30 18.21 2.02 -20.12
C THR A 30 19.13 1.70 -18.94
N GLY A 31 19.89 0.62 -19.05
CA GLY A 31 20.86 0.21 -18.05
C GLY A 31 20.66 -1.22 -17.52
N PRO A 32 21.66 -1.74 -16.80
CA PRO A 32 21.65 -3.12 -16.30
C PRO A 32 20.67 -3.34 -15.14
N ASN A 33 20.28 -2.26 -14.43
CA ASN A 33 19.47 -2.32 -13.21
C ASN A 33 17.99 -1.98 -13.47
N VAL A 34 17.53 -2.01 -14.72
CA VAL A 34 16.12 -1.74 -15.04
C VAL A 34 15.27 -2.90 -14.54
N LEU A 35 14.32 -2.58 -13.64
CA LEU A 35 13.34 -3.53 -13.16
C LEU A 35 12.28 -3.68 -14.25
N ARG A 36 12.46 -4.67 -15.13
CA ARG A 36 11.51 -5.02 -16.20
C ARG A 36 10.27 -5.71 -15.62
N ALA A 37 9.64 -5.08 -14.63
CA ALA A 37 8.51 -5.63 -13.88
C ALA A 37 7.20 -5.57 -14.66
N CYS A 38 7.08 -4.66 -15.63
CA CYS A 38 5.90 -4.46 -16.45
C CYS A 38 6.27 -3.95 -17.85
N ASP A 39 5.33 -4.08 -18.80
CA ASP A 39 5.42 -3.45 -20.12
C ASP A 39 4.60 -2.13 -20.19
N PRO A 40 4.66 -1.38 -21.30
CA PRO A 40 3.88 -0.15 -21.43
C PRO A 40 2.35 -0.35 -21.36
N ALA A 41 1.84 -1.50 -21.79
CA ALA A 41 0.41 -1.81 -21.75
C ALA A 41 -0.06 -2.09 -20.33
N ASP A 42 0.76 -2.80 -19.54
CA ASP A 42 0.55 -2.99 -18.10
C ASP A 42 0.51 -1.64 -17.37
N LEU A 43 1.49 -0.77 -17.67
CA LEU A 43 1.58 0.58 -17.10
C LEU A 43 0.32 1.41 -17.40
N TYR A 44 -0.20 1.33 -18.64
CA TYR A 44 -1.43 2.02 -19.04
C TYR A 44 -2.69 1.40 -18.42
N SER A 45 -2.69 0.08 -18.18
CA SER A 45 -3.77 -0.60 -17.48
C SER A 45 -3.88 -0.11 -16.03
N VAL A 46 -2.75 0.07 -15.35
CA VAL A 46 -2.70 0.69 -14.01
C VAL A 46 -3.16 2.14 -14.04
N LEU A 47 -2.72 2.94 -15.01
CA LEU A 47 -3.20 4.32 -15.19
C LEU A 47 -4.72 4.35 -15.30
N SER A 48 -5.29 3.50 -16.17
CA SER A 48 -6.72 3.39 -16.40
C SER A 48 -7.47 2.99 -15.13
N ALA A 49 -6.95 2.02 -14.38
CA ALA A 49 -7.53 1.58 -13.12
C ALA A 49 -7.51 2.69 -12.06
N LEU A 50 -6.42 3.44 -11.92
CA LEU A 50 -6.31 4.56 -10.98
C LEU A 50 -7.21 5.73 -11.40
N HIS A 51 -7.30 6.02 -12.69
CA HIS A 51 -8.17 7.05 -13.24
C HIS A 51 -9.65 6.74 -12.98
N SER A 52 -10.08 5.50 -13.19
CA SER A 52 -11.48 5.07 -12.91
C SER A 52 -11.88 5.21 -11.44
N LYS A 53 -10.89 5.27 -10.54
CA LYS A 53 -11.05 5.44 -9.10
C LYS A 53 -10.80 6.89 -8.64
N ASP A 54 -10.64 7.82 -9.58
CA ASP A 54 -10.44 9.25 -9.32
C ASP A 54 -9.21 9.54 -8.42
N ARG A 55 -8.19 8.66 -8.47
CA ARG A 55 -7.00 8.73 -7.61
C ARG A 55 -5.89 9.67 -8.10
N LYS A 56 -6.19 10.53 -9.08
CA LYS A 56 -5.26 11.51 -9.68
C LYS A 56 -3.81 10.99 -9.87
N PRO A 57 -3.62 9.94 -10.69
CA PRO A 57 -2.31 9.31 -10.86
C PRO A 57 -1.33 10.24 -11.59
N GLU A 58 -0.13 10.36 -11.03
CA GLU A 58 1.01 11.05 -11.64
C GLU A 58 2.12 10.05 -11.94
N LEU A 59 2.48 9.92 -13.20
CA LEU A 59 3.56 9.03 -13.62
C LEU A 59 4.90 9.60 -13.14
N GLN A 60 5.67 8.76 -12.46
CA GLN A 60 7.02 9.03 -12.02
C GLN A 60 7.98 7.99 -12.60
N VAL A 61 9.23 8.40 -12.75
CA VAL A 61 10.34 7.53 -13.12
C VAL A 61 11.32 7.48 -11.97
N ASN A 62 11.70 6.27 -11.58
CA ASN A 62 12.81 6.03 -10.68
C ASN A 62 14.01 5.62 -11.54
N GLN A 63 15.10 6.38 -11.51
CA GLN A 63 16.27 6.06 -12.36
C GLN A 63 17.12 4.96 -11.75
N ASN A 64 17.21 4.91 -10.42
CA ASN A 64 18.00 3.92 -9.70
C ASN A 64 17.24 3.29 -8.50
N PRO A 65 16.71 2.06 -8.63
CA PRO A 65 16.72 1.21 -9.83
C PRO A 65 15.72 1.69 -10.89
N GLY A 66 15.94 1.33 -12.15
CA GLY A 66 15.19 1.86 -13.29
C GLY A 66 13.78 1.28 -13.40
N PHE A 67 12.73 2.03 -13.03
CA PHE A 67 11.34 1.61 -13.20
C PHE A 67 10.35 2.78 -13.19
N TYR A 68 9.14 2.54 -13.67
CA TYR A 68 8.03 3.49 -13.56
C TYR A 68 7.12 3.17 -12.39
N TYR A 69 6.56 4.19 -11.77
CA TYR A 69 5.53 4.07 -10.76
C TYR A 69 4.58 5.25 -10.85
N PHE A 70 3.42 5.15 -10.21
CA PHE A 70 2.50 6.27 -10.07
C PHE A 70 2.48 6.78 -8.64
N LEU A 71 2.39 8.09 -8.49
CA LEU A 71 1.90 8.69 -7.26
C LEU A 71 0.41 8.92 -7.40
N ALA A 72 -0.37 8.35 -6.50
CA ALA A 72 -1.81 8.44 -6.55
C ALA A 72 -2.37 8.80 -5.18
N ASP A 73 -3.45 9.56 -5.17
CA ASP A 73 -4.17 9.92 -3.96
C ASP A 73 -4.66 8.64 -3.28
N ALA A 74 -4.47 8.53 -1.97
CA ALA A 74 -4.86 7.38 -1.17
C ALA A 74 -6.39 7.29 -1.15
N VAL A 75 -6.91 6.08 -1.26
CA VAL A 75 -8.32 5.84 -0.93
C VAL A 75 -8.42 5.95 0.58
N GLN A 76 -9.02 7.02 1.08
CA GLN A 76 -9.30 7.16 2.50
C GLN A 76 -10.35 6.10 2.86
N PRO A 77 -10.03 5.09 3.71
CA PRO A 77 -11.05 4.16 4.14
C PRO A 77 -12.11 4.94 4.93
N PRO A 78 -13.40 4.66 4.73
CA PRO A 78 -14.44 5.26 5.57
C PRO A 78 -14.17 4.86 7.03
N GLY A 79 -13.87 5.85 7.88
CA GLY A 79 -13.60 5.65 9.31
C GLY A 79 -12.16 5.87 9.78
N SER A 80 -11.20 6.24 8.93
CA SER A 80 -9.84 6.62 9.37
C SER A 80 -9.71 8.11 9.67
N GLU A 81 -10.59 8.64 10.52
CA GLU A 81 -10.35 9.91 11.20
C GLU A 81 -9.57 9.62 12.50
N ALA A 82 -8.39 10.25 12.60
CA ALA A 82 -7.61 10.44 13.83
C ALA A 82 -7.10 9.20 14.60
N ALA A 83 -6.03 8.58 14.09
CA ALA A 83 -4.91 8.22 14.97
C ALA A 83 -3.89 9.38 14.93
N GLY A 84 -4.38 10.57 15.30
CA GLY A 84 -3.58 11.78 15.49
C GLY A 84 -3.27 11.91 16.97
N VAL A 85 -1.97 11.91 17.27
CA VAL A 85 -1.29 12.23 18.54
C VAL A 85 -2.18 12.97 19.55
N ASP A 86 -2.47 12.29 20.66
CA ASP A 86 -3.01 12.87 21.88
C ASP A 86 -1.94 13.76 22.54
N MET A 87 -2.11 15.07 22.45
CA MET A 87 -1.59 16.00 23.45
C MET A 87 -2.62 17.12 23.66
N GLY A 88 -3.41 16.97 24.74
CA GLY A 88 -3.93 18.11 25.52
C GLY A 88 -5.44 18.38 25.44
N VAL A 89 -6.21 17.72 26.32
CA VAL A 89 -7.17 18.29 27.30
C VAL A 89 -7.26 19.85 27.27
N THR A 90 -8.39 20.59 27.12
CA THR A 90 -9.78 20.47 27.63
C THR A 90 -10.76 21.53 27.01
N VAL A 91 -11.97 21.08 26.58
CA VAL A 91 -13.39 21.59 26.70
C VAL A 91 -13.85 23.03 26.30
N PRO A 92 -15.18 23.32 26.13
CA PRO A 92 -15.76 23.77 24.84
C PRO A 92 -16.47 25.14 24.91
N THR A 93 -16.73 25.79 23.77
CA THR A 93 -17.79 26.82 23.71
C THR A 93 -18.39 26.96 22.32
N GLY A 94 -19.66 26.54 22.21
CA GLY A 94 -20.76 27.25 21.52
C GLY A 94 -20.65 27.65 20.05
N GLY A 95 -21.54 27.06 19.24
CA GLY A 95 -22.29 27.75 18.19
C GLY A 95 -21.54 28.12 16.91
N GLY A 96 -21.81 27.39 15.83
CA GLY A 96 -21.40 27.80 14.49
C GLY A 96 -21.62 26.69 13.48
N GLU A 97 -22.07 27.09 12.29
CA GLU A 97 -22.24 26.35 11.05
C GLU A 97 -21.61 24.95 10.95
N ALA A 98 -22.37 24.04 10.31
CA ALA A 98 -21.88 22.77 9.83
C ALA A 98 -20.47 22.95 9.23
N PRO A 99 -19.43 22.30 9.79
CA PRO A 99 -18.09 22.52 9.31
C PRO A 99 -18.04 22.01 7.87
N ALA A 100 -17.77 22.91 6.94
CA ALA A 100 -17.22 22.55 5.64
C ALA A 100 -16.07 21.59 5.93
N VAL A 101 -16.20 20.34 5.48
CA VAL A 101 -15.17 19.32 5.63
C VAL A 101 -13.91 19.88 4.99
N ALA A 102 -13.03 20.45 5.79
CA ALA A 102 -11.74 20.90 5.35
C ALA A 102 -11.04 19.64 4.86
N ALA A 103 -10.88 19.53 3.54
CA ALA A 103 -10.17 18.43 2.92
C ALA A 103 -8.78 18.36 3.57
N GLY A 104 -8.61 17.41 4.48
CA GLY A 104 -7.31 17.15 5.09
C GLY A 104 -6.26 16.89 4.01
N PRO A 105 -4.97 16.98 4.33
CA PRO A 105 -3.91 16.72 3.36
C PRO A 105 -4.13 15.36 2.70
N VAL A 106 -4.34 15.37 1.38
CA VAL A 106 -4.55 14.14 0.61
C VAL A 106 -3.27 13.33 0.67
N ARG A 107 -3.31 12.20 1.38
CA ARG A 107 -2.18 11.28 1.47
C ARG A 107 -1.91 10.70 0.09
N ARG A 108 -0.68 10.75 -0.40
CA ARG A 108 -0.27 10.11 -1.65
C ARG A 108 0.44 8.79 -1.39
N GLU A 109 0.21 7.82 -2.26
CA GLU A 109 0.79 6.47 -2.21
C GLU A 109 1.53 6.16 -3.51
N ALA A 110 2.66 5.47 -3.39
CA ALA A 110 3.39 4.94 -4.53
C ALA A 110 2.72 3.64 -5.02
N VAL A 111 2.32 3.62 -6.28
CA VAL A 111 1.73 2.47 -6.97
C VAL A 111 2.70 1.96 -8.01
N ILE A 112 3.21 0.75 -7.81
CA ILE A 112 4.24 0.13 -8.65
C ILE A 112 3.58 -0.96 -9.50
N PRO A 113 3.48 -0.79 -10.82
CA PRO A 113 2.96 -1.81 -11.73
C PRO A 113 3.87 -3.04 -11.79
N VAL A 114 3.26 -4.21 -11.72
CA VAL A 114 3.92 -5.50 -11.87
C VAL A 114 3.05 -6.37 -12.77
N SER A 115 3.61 -6.88 -13.86
CA SER A 115 2.93 -7.83 -14.71
C SER A 115 2.74 -9.16 -13.97
N SER A 116 1.60 -9.81 -14.13
CA SER A 116 1.38 -11.20 -13.69
C SER A 116 2.40 -12.17 -14.32
N LYS A 117 2.94 -11.82 -15.49
CA LYS A 117 4.03 -12.53 -16.17
C LYS A 117 5.40 -12.34 -15.51
N CYS A 118 5.53 -11.42 -14.55
CA CYS A 118 6.78 -11.21 -13.83
C CYS A 118 7.00 -12.36 -12.85
N THR A 119 7.64 -13.44 -13.31
CA THR A 119 7.97 -14.62 -12.48
C THR A 119 9.16 -14.39 -11.55
N LEU A 120 9.76 -13.20 -11.56
CA LEU A 120 11.00 -12.85 -10.86
C LEU A 120 10.75 -11.94 -9.65
N LEU A 121 9.56 -11.96 -9.07
CA LEU A 121 9.23 -11.17 -7.87
C LEU A 121 9.93 -11.75 -6.63
N THR A 122 11.23 -11.50 -6.51
CA THR A 122 12.05 -11.87 -5.36
C THR A 122 11.98 -10.80 -4.27
N THR A 123 12.40 -11.16 -3.05
CA THR A 123 12.57 -10.20 -1.95
C THR A 123 13.54 -9.08 -2.28
N ASP A 124 14.60 -9.36 -3.05
CA ASP A 124 15.57 -8.35 -3.49
C ASP A 124 14.94 -7.36 -4.48
N LEU A 125 14.07 -7.84 -5.36
CA LEU A 125 13.35 -6.99 -6.30
C LEU A 125 12.35 -6.10 -5.56
N LEU A 126 11.63 -6.65 -4.58
CA LEU A 126 10.74 -5.87 -3.72
C LEU A 126 11.51 -4.81 -2.92
N ALA A 127 12.64 -5.16 -2.33
CA ALA A 127 13.49 -4.21 -1.62
C ALA A 127 13.99 -3.07 -2.54
N GLN A 128 14.26 -3.39 -3.81
CA GLN A 128 14.59 -2.41 -4.84
C GLN A 128 13.42 -1.47 -5.18
N MET A 129 12.18 -1.98 -5.20
CA MET A 129 10.97 -1.18 -5.42
C MET A 129 10.70 -0.16 -4.31
N PHE A 130 11.20 -0.39 -3.08
CA PHE A 130 11.12 0.58 -1.99
C PHE A 130 12.13 1.74 -2.08
N LYS A 131 13.11 1.67 -3.00
CA LYS A 131 14.12 2.71 -3.22
C LYS A 131 13.60 3.81 -4.15
N LEU A 132 12.59 4.55 -3.70
CA LEU A 132 11.93 5.61 -4.48
C LEU A 132 12.67 6.95 -4.32
N GLU A 133 13.15 7.53 -5.42
CA GLU A 133 13.90 8.79 -5.47
C GLU A 133 13.07 9.99 -4.99
N ALA A 134 11.80 10.08 -5.42
CA ALA A 134 10.92 11.19 -5.04
C ALA A 134 10.42 11.08 -3.58
N HIS A 135 10.46 9.88 -3.00
CA HIS A 135 9.95 9.61 -1.65
C HIS A 135 10.87 8.64 -0.91
N PRO A 136 12.00 9.11 -0.38
CA PRO A 136 12.85 8.28 0.46
C PRO A 136 12.08 7.90 1.74
N ASN A 137 12.26 6.66 2.21
CA ASN A 137 11.70 6.12 3.47
C ASN A 137 10.18 5.85 3.46
N VAL A 138 9.61 5.38 2.35
CA VAL A 138 8.20 4.97 2.34
C VAL A 138 7.99 3.71 3.19
N SER A 139 7.01 3.75 4.10
CA SER A 139 6.65 2.60 4.96
C SER A 139 5.92 1.48 4.21
N HIS A 140 5.28 1.81 3.09
CA HIS A 140 4.52 0.87 2.28
C HIS A 140 4.43 1.34 0.83
N ILE A 141 4.23 0.39 -0.08
CA ILE A 141 3.93 0.61 -1.49
C ILE A 141 2.65 -0.13 -1.85
N LEU A 142 1.99 0.27 -2.93
CA LEU A 142 0.93 -0.50 -3.56
C LEU A 142 1.50 -1.20 -4.78
N LEU A 143 1.55 -2.53 -4.77
CA LEU A 143 1.82 -3.31 -5.98
C LEU A 143 0.53 -3.41 -6.80
N ALA A 144 0.58 -2.92 -8.03
CA ALA A 144 -0.50 -3.07 -9.00
C ALA A 144 -0.20 -4.26 -9.91
N ILE A 145 -0.74 -5.42 -9.56
CA ILE A 145 -0.56 -6.67 -10.30
C ILE A 145 -1.51 -6.64 -11.50
N VAL A 146 -0.96 -6.65 -12.71
CA VAL A 146 -1.73 -6.61 -13.96
C VAL A 146 -1.86 -8.02 -14.53
N ASP A 147 -3.09 -8.48 -14.71
CA ASP A 147 -3.39 -9.78 -15.30
C ASP A 147 -3.44 -9.70 -16.84
N ASP A 148 -3.45 -10.85 -17.51
CA ASP A 148 -3.44 -10.98 -18.97
C ASP A 148 -4.66 -10.33 -19.68
N ASP A 149 -5.75 -10.13 -18.95
CA ASP A 149 -6.96 -9.46 -19.43
C ASP A 149 -6.93 -7.93 -19.28
N GLY A 150 -5.81 -7.37 -18.79
CA GLY A 150 -5.62 -5.94 -18.53
C GLY A 150 -6.27 -5.47 -17.22
N SER A 151 -6.78 -6.39 -16.38
CA SER A 151 -7.24 -6.04 -15.04
C SER A 151 -6.06 -5.78 -14.09
N ALA A 152 -6.22 -4.83 -13.16
CA ALA A 152 -5.19 -4.46 -12.20
C ALA A 152 -5.69 -4.63 -10.75
N SER A 153 -5.01 -5.51 -10.01
CA SER A 153 -5.25 -5.74 -8.57
C SER A 153 -4.23 -4.96 -7.74
N LEU A 154 -4.70 -4.20 -6.74
CA LEU A 154 -3.84 -3.42 -5.86
C LEU A 154 -3.60 -4.17 -4.55
N VAL A 155 -2.34 -4.49 -4.26
CA VAL A 155 -1.91 -5.15 -3.03
C VAL A 155 -1.00 -4.20 -2.25
N ARG A 156 -1.32 -3.94 -0.98
CA ARG A 156 -0.48 -3.11 -0.12
C ARG A 156 0.64 -3.96 0.48
N VAL A 157 1.88 -3.53 0.26
CA VAL A 157 3.08 -4.19 0.79
C VAL A 157 3.77 -3.22 1.74
N PHE A 158 4.08 -3.69 2.94
CA PHE A 158 4.74 -2.89 3.95
C PHE A 158 6.21 -3.28 4.08
N ASN A 159 7.06 -2.29 4.29
CA ASN A 159 8.46 -2.49 4.61
C ASN A 159 8.62 -2.51 6.13
N TYR A 160 8.21 -3.61 6.76
CA TYR A 160 8.49 -3.86 8.17
C TYR A 160 9.47 -5.02 8.30
N ILE A 161 10.56 -4.77 9.02
CA ILE A 161 11.26 -5.85 9.70
C ILE A 161 10.39 -6.14 10.92
N GLN A 162 9.60 -7.19 10.89
CA GLN A 162 9.03 -7.69 12.13
C GLN A 162 10.24 -8.15 12.97
N PRO A 163 10.53 -7.54 14.14
CA PRO A 163 11.49 -8.16 15.05
C PRO A 163 11.01 -9.59 15.30
N PRO A 164 11.92 -10.57 15.45
CA PRO A 164 11.51 -11.93 15.79
C PRO A 164 10.52 -11.85 16.93
N PHE A 165 9.36 -12.48 16.77
CA PHE A 165 8.33 -12.49 17.77
C PHE A 165 8.97 -13.06 19.04
N GLU A 166 9.30 -12.20 20.00
CA GLU A 166 9.59 -12.63 21.35
C GLU A 166 8.27 -13.21 21.85
N GLY A 167 8.11 -14.52 21.66
CA GLY A 167 7.04 -15.26 22.29
C GLY A 167 7.09 -15.02 23.80
N PRO A 168 5.98 -15.24 24.52
CA PRO A 168 5.93 -15.03 25.97
C PRO A 168 6.79 -16.03 26.77
N GLU A 169 7.93 -16.52 26.26
CA GLU A 169 8.84 -17.42 26.97
C GLU A 169 9.56 -16.77 28.17
N THR A 170 9.38 -15.47 28.40
CA THR A 170 9.59 -14.86 29.72
C THR A 170 8.32 -14.91 30.57
N LEU A 171 7.62 -16.05 30.57
CA LEU A 171 6.80 -16.38 31.73
C LEU A 171 7.76 -16.46 32.92
N PRO A 172 7.55 -15.70 34.01
CA PRO A 172 8.30 -15.93 35.23
C PRO A 172 8.16 -17.41 35.59
N PRO A 173 9.23 -18.07 36.05
CA PRO A 173 9.11 -19.45 36.53
C PRO A 173 7.95 -19.48 37.51
N LEU A 174 6.97 -20.36 37.26
CA LEU A 174 5.89 -20.60 38.21
C LEU A 174 6.55 -20.87 39.55
N ASP A 175 6.32 -19.97 40.52
CA ASP A 175 6.71 -20.21 41.90
C ASP A 175 6.17 -21.59 42.27
N THR A 176 7.07 -22.54 42.51
CA THR A 176 6.76 -23.79 43.22
C THR A 176 6.39 -23.42 44.64
N GLU A 177 5.17 -22.90 44.81
CA GLU A 177 4.57 -22.67 46.11
C GLU A 177 4.23 -24.04 46.70
N GLY A 178 4.87 -24.33 47.82
CA GLY A 178 4.86 -25.63 48.47
C GLY A 178 3.46 -26.11 48.82
N GLY A 179 3.03 -27.18 48.15
CA GLY A 179 2.03 -28.10 48.67
C GLY A 179 2.70 -29.09 49.62
N ALA A 180 2.72 -28.76 50.91
CA ALA A 180 3.06 -29.67 51.98
C ALA A 180 2.21 -30.95 51.88
N VAL A 181 2.87 -32.09 51.66
CA VAL A 181 2.25 -33.41 51.81
C VAL A 181 2.10 -33.63 53.32
N GLY A 182 0.86 -33.45 53.80
CA GLY A 182 0.47 -33.64 55.19
C GLY A 182 0.57 -35.11 55.60
N GLY A 183 1.01 -35.31 56.85
CA GLY A 183 1.42 -36.57 57.44
C GLY A 183 0.39 -37.70 57.36
N GLU A 184 0.92 -38.86 56.98
CA GLU A 184 0.42 -40.17 57.38
C GLU A 184 1.00 -40.48 58.76
N SER A 185 0.14 -40.51 59.77
CA SER A 185 0.45 -40.97 61.13
C SER A 185 0.06 -42.44 61.25
N ASP A 186 1.06 -43.29 61.50
CA ASP A 186 0.92 -44.57 62.20
C ASP A 186 0.38 -44.32 63.63
N ASP A 187 -0.63 -45.09 64.06
CA ASP A 187 -0.59 -46.01 65.22
C ASP A 187 -2.00 -46.47 65.67
N ASP A 188 -2.05 -47.77 66.00
CA ASP A 188 -3.04 -48.60 66.74
C ASP A 188 -4.46 -48.87 66.19
#